data_AF-A0A2M7URY5-F1
#
_entry.id   AF-A0A2M7URY5-F1
#
_cell.length_a   1.000
_cell.length_b   1.000
_cell.length_c   1.000
_cell.angle_alpha   90.00
_cell.angle_beta   90.00
_cell.angle_gamma   90.00
#
_symmetry.space_group_name_H-M   'P 1'
#
loop_
_entity.id
_entity.type
_entity.pdbx_description
1 polymer ?
#
loop_
_entity_poly.entity_id
_entity_poly.type
_entity_poly.pdbx_seq_one_letter_code
_entity_poly.pdbx_strand_id
1 'polypeptide(L)'
;MSDAATQDRLRVNFIGIGGRKCATSWVFKCLTEHPDICGAHSKETHFFSTDNLYDQGLAAYAAHFTICGNEKIRGEFSTSYLTSTQAAKRIYEDFPQVKLIVCLRDPVARAVSALQHMLSKGKIRKTDALQDILKRYPELLEEGMYGKYLAAYLKLFPRNQLHITRYEDIQKNPQQVIRELYRYLGVDATFTPQGLYYKYNTSGARNAIWFKHSLALYHALMRNAFGRMLVKALKRLGLNAYTLDTVLRRGTTNAYAVSDQDRQRITRFYENDQRLLQKLLA
;
A
#
# COMPACT_ATOMS: atom_id res chain seq x y z
N MET A 1 -13.80 35.20 -2.29
CA MET A 1 -13.96 35.17 -0.81
C MET A 1 -14.12 33.75 -0.24
N SER A 2 -13.93 32.68 -1.03
CA SER A 2 -14.12 31.27 -0.61
C SER A 2 -12.86 30.54 -0.14
N ASP A 3 -11.67 31.02 -0.48
CA ASP A 3 -10.46 30.19 -0.37
C ASP A 3 -9.79 30.29 1.00
N ALA A 4 -9.75 31.49 1.59
CA ALA A 4 -9.16 31.70 2.92
C ALA A 4 -9.95 31.00 4.05
N ALA A 5 -11.29 30.93 3.94
CA ALA A 5 -12.14 30.29 4.94
C ALA A 5 -12.11 28.74 4.85
N THR A 6 -11.78 28.19 3.68
CA THR A 6 -11.59 26.74 3.48
C THR A 6 -10.22 26.30 4.00
N GLN A 7 -9.21 27.15 3.82
CA GLN A 7 -7.84 26.90 4.27
C GLN A 7 -7.71 26.84 5.79
N ASP A 8 -8.54 27.60 6.52
CA ASP A 8 -8.62 27.57 7.98
C ASP A 8 -9.37 26.33 8.56
N ARG A 9 -9.96 25.49 7.70
CA ARG A 9 -10.75 24.31 8.10
C ARG A 9 -10.12 22.96 7.76
N LEU A 10 -9.19 22.90 6.80
CA LEU A 10 -8.55 21.64 6.42
C LEU A 10 -7.30 21.38 7.28
N ARG A 11 -7.52 20.80 8.46
CA ARG A 11 -6.44 20.28 9.28
C ARG A 11 -6.08 18.86 8.83
N VAL A 12 -4.84 18.67 8.37
CA VAL A 12 -4.23 17.34 8.13
C VAL A 12 -3.08 17.17 9.11
N ASN A 13 -3.17 16.15 9.95
CA ASN A 13 -2.23 15.90 11.04
C ASN A 13 -1.12 14.92 10.65
N PHE A 14 -1.43 13.96 9.76
CA PHE A 14 -0.43 13.05 9.24
C PHE A 14 -0.63 12.70 7.77
N ILE A 15 0.47 12.38 7.09
CA ILE A 15 0.48 11.85 5.73
C ILE A 15 1.42 10.64 5.70
N GLY A 16 0.89 9.49 5.31
CA GLY A 16 1.66 8.30 5.03
C GLY A 16 2.20 8.31 3.61
N ILE A 17 3.48 8.55 3.44
CA ILE A 17 4.08 8.81 2.13
C ILE A 17 4.48 7.54 1.36
N GLY A 18 4.43 6.36 1.97
CA GLY A 18 4.84 5.11 1.33
C GLY A 18 5.56 4.19 2.29
N GLY A 19 6.32 3.19 1.85
CA GLY A 19 6.61 2.77 0.48
C GLY A 19 5.66 1.68 -0.06
N ARG A 20 5.63 1.54 -1.38
CA ARG A 20 4.84 0.50 -2.06
C ARG A 20 5.36 -0.88 -1.66
N LYS A 21 4.42 -1.79 -1.33
CA LYS A 21 4.68 -3.16 -0.83
C LYS A 21 5.28 -3.26 0.57
N CYS A 22 5.20 -2.20 1.37
CA CYS A 22 5.68 -2.14 2.76
C CYS A 22 4.54 -2.16 3.81
N ALA A 23 3.41 -2.80 3.51
CA ALA A 23 2.23 -2.89 4.40
C ALA A 23 1.52 -1.56 4.76
N THR A 24 1.65 -0.52 3.94
CA THR A 24 0.95 0.76 4.14
C THR A 24 -0.57 0.62 4.28
N SER A 25 -1.21 -0.31 3.57
CA SER A 25 -2.65 -0.57 3.72
C SER A 25 -3.03 -1.16 5.07
N TRP A 26 -2.16 -1.97 5.68
CA TRP A 26 -2.39 -2.51 7.01
C TRP A 26 -2.21 -1.41 8.06
N VAL A 27 -1.14 -0.62 7.94
CA VAL A 27 -0.89 0.53 8.82
C VAL A 27 -2.06 1.51 8.78
N PHE A 28 -2.45 1.95 7.59
CA PHE A 28 -3.57 2.89 7.43
C PHE A 28 -4.85 2.35 8.05
N LYS A 29 -5.21 1.09 7.78
CA LYS A 29 -6.40 0.46 8.37
C LYS A 29 -6.36 0.45 9.90
N CYS A 30 -5.24 0.01 10.50
CA CYS A 30 -5.11 -0.02 11.95
C CYS A 30 -5.25 1.39 12.54
N LEU A 31 -4.64 2.40 11.91
CA LEU A 31 -4.75 3.79 12.36
C LEU A 31 -6.19 4.30 12.32
N THR A 32 -6.90 4.07 11.22
CA THR A 32 -8.28 4.57 11.04
C THR A 32 -9.34 3.78 11.80
N GLU A 33 -8.97 2.69 12.48
CA GLU A 33 -9.85 2.00 13.43
C GLU A 33 -9.85 2.71 14.81
N HIS A 34 -8.88 3.59 15.08
CA HIS A 34 -8.81 4.34 16.32
C HIS A 34 -9.89 5.45 16.34
N PRO A 35 -10.67 5.61 17.43
CA PRO A 35 -11.79 6.56 17.48
C PRO A 35 -11.39 8.03 17.31
N ASP A 36 -10.18 8.42 17.73
CA ASP A 36 -9.64 9.78 17.54
C ASP A 36 -8.99 10.03 16.16
N ILE A 37 -8.94 9.03 15.26
CA ILE A 37 -8.27 9.15 13.95
C ILE A 37 -9.28 8.94 12.82
N CYS A 38 -9.45 9.98 11.99
CA CYS A 38 -10.14 9.85 10.72
C CYS A 38 -9.16 9.79 9.55
N GLY A 39 -9.34 8.81 8.67
CA GLY A 39 -8.62 8.70 7.41
C GLY A 39 -9.36 9.38 6.27
N ALA A 40 -8.64 9.74 5.21
CA ALA A 40 -9.25 9.97 3.90
C ALA A 40 -10.17 8.79 3.52
N HIS A 41 -11.34 9.06 2.94
CA HIS A 41 -12.35 8.05 2.62
C HIS A 41 -11.85 6.95 1.66
N SER A 42 -10.81 7.26 0.87
CA SER A 42 -10.09 6.31 0.04
C SER A 42 -8.59 6.44 0.25
N LYS A 43 -7.91 5.29 0.42
CA LYS A 43 -6.44 5.24 0.36
C LYS A 43 -5.96 5.48 -1.07
N GLU A 44 -4.75 6.01 -1.17
CA GLU A 44 -4.09 6.41 -2.43
C GLU A 44 -4.81 7.59 -3.11
N THR A 45 -4.86 8.74 -2.41
CA THR A 45 -5.40 9.99 -2.99
C THR A 45 -4.57 10.45 -4.18
N HIS A 46 -3.24 10.22 -4.15
CA HIS A 46 -2.27 10.63 -5.17
C HIS A 46 -2.21 12.15 -5.42
N PHE A 47 -2.82 12.94 -4.53
CA PHE A 47 -3.04 14.37 -4.71
C PHE A 47 -1.72 15.11 -4.92
N PHE A 48 -0.75 14.93 -4.03
CA PHE A 48 0.52 15.66 -4.11
C PHE A 48 1.47 15.15 -5.21
N SER A 49 1.29 13.91 -5.70
CA SER A 49 2.15 13.31 -6.73
C SER A 49 1.62 13.44 -8.16
N THR A 50 0.37 13.90 -8.33
CA THR A 50 -0.29 13.97 -9.63
C THR A 50 -0.66 15.42 -9.95
N ASP A 51 -0.06 16.00 -10.98
CA ASP A 51 -0.23 17.42 -11.32
C ASP A 51 -1.70 17.79 -11.52
N ASN A 52 -2.43 17.05 -12.35
CA ASN A 52 -3.85 17.28 -12.60
C ASN A 52 -4.73 17.18 -11.34
N LEU A 53 -4.32 16.45 -10.30
CA LEU A 53 -5.06 16.40 -9.04
C LEU A 53 -4.69 17.59 -8.16
N TYR A 54 -3.39 17.90 -8.08
CA TYR A 54 -2.88 19.03 -7.31
C TYR A 54 -3.43 20.38 -7.80
N ASP A 55 -3.51 20.55 -9.12
CA ASP A 55 -4.00 21.76 -9.78
C ASP A 55 -5.49 22.05 -9.49
N GLN A 56 -6.25 21.07 -8.99
CA GLN A 56 -7.62 21.27 -8.52
C GLN A 56 -7.69 21.98 -7.15
N GLY A 57 -6.54 22.13 -6.48
CA GLY A 57 -6.40 22.87 -5.23
C GLY A 57 -6.84 22.13 -3.98
N LEU A 58 -6.55 22.73 -2.82
CA LEU A 58 -6.81 22.13 -1.51
C LEU A 58 -8.31 21.93 -1.21
N ALA A 59 -9.20 22.67 -1.86
CA ALA A 59 -10.64 22.45 -1.74
C ALA A 59 -11.06 21.08 -2.30
N ALA A 60 -10.49 20.67 -3.44
CA ALA A 60 -10.70 19.33 -4.00
C ALA A 60 -10.07 18.26 -3.10
N TYR A 61 -8.88 18.51 -2.56
CA TYR A 61 -8.24 17.62 -1.59
C TYR A 61 -9.05 17.44 -0.31
N ALA A 62 -9.68 18.51 0.20
CA ALA A 62 -10.55 18.46 1.38
C ALA A 62 -11.72 17.49 1.21
N ALA A 63 -12.18 17.24 -0.01
CA ALA A 63 -13.25 16.30 -0.31
C ALA A 63 -12.91 14.86 0.13
N HIS A 64 -11.61 14.53 0.27
CA HIS A 64 -11.17 13.25 0.80
C HIS A 64 -11.55 13.02 2.27
N PHE A 65 -11.83 14.09 3.03
CA PHE A 65 -12.06 14.05 4.48
C PHE A 65 -13.51 14.35 4.86
N THR A 66 -14.45 14.29 3.92
CA THR A 66 -15.88 14.57 4.15
C THR A 66 -16.56 13.59 5.10
N ILE A 67 -16.01 12.39 5.26
CA ILE A 67 -16.48 11.40 6.23
C ILE A 67 -16.01 11.67 7.66
N CYS A 68 -15.07 12.60 7.85
CA CYS A 68 -14.53 12.94 9.15
C CYS A 68 -15.47 13.88 9.89
N GLY A 69 -15.86 13.49 11.10
CA GLY A 69 -16.55 14.36 12.05
C GLY A 69 -15.57 15.10 12.94
N ASN A 70 -15.70 14.85 14.24
CA ASN A 70 -15.00 15.55 15.33
C ASN A 70 -13.71 14.83 15.77
N GLU A 71 -13.18 13.91 14.97
CA GLU A 71 -11.92 13.21 15.29
C GLU A 71 -10.76 14.20 15.43
N LYS A 72 -9.86 13.92 16.37
CA LYS A 72 -8.73 14.81 16.70
C LYS A 72 -7.68 14.87 15.60
N ILE A 73 -7.51 13.75 14.90
CA ILE A 73 -6.43 13.53 13.94
C ILE A 73 -7.04 13.16 12.60
N ARG A 74 -6.68 13.90 11.55
CA ARG A 74 -6.99 13.57 10.16
C ARG A 74 -5.73 13.22 9.40
N GLY A 75 -5.80 12.23 8.51
CA GLY A 75 -4.67 11.93 7.64
C GLY A 75 -4.97 10.97 6.52
N GLU A 76 -3.98 10.77 5.67
CA GLU A 76 -4.12 9.96 4.46
C GLU A 76 -2.87 9.12 4.21
N PHE A 77 -2.93 8.23 3.22
CA PHE A 77 -1.79 7.46 2.77
C PHE A 77 -1.79 7.38 1.23
N SER A 78 -0.69 7.74 0.60
CA SER A 78 -0.40 7.41 -0.79
C SER A 78 1.04 6.93 -0.92
N THR A 79 1.20 5.74 -1.49
CA THR A 79 2.51 5.13 -1.71
C THR A 79 3.33 5.81 -2.79
N SER A 80 2.69 6.63 -3.63
CA SER A 80 3.32 7.37 -4.72
C SER A 80 4.11 8.60 -4.24
N TYR A 81 3.92 9.04 -3.00
CA TYR A 81 4.57 10.26 -2.50
C TYR A 81 6.05 10.07 -2.24
N LEU A 82 6.44 8.94 -1.62
CA LEU A 82 7.82 8.67 -1.24
C LEU A 82 8.78 8.87 -2.41
N THR A 83 8.40 8.39 -3.60
CA THR A 83 9.26 8.46 -4.79
C THR A 83 9.12 9.74 -5.61
N SER A 84 8.26 10.67 -5.19
CA SER A 84 8.00 11.94 -5.88
C SER A 84 8.60 13.11 -5.10
N THR A 85 9.69 13.68 -5.63
CA THR A 85 10.29 14.89 -5.06
C THR A 85 9.34 16.10 -5.14
N GLN A 86 8.45 16.12 -6.14
CA GLN A 86 7.40 17.14 -6.25
C GLN A 86 6.36 16.99 -5.14
N ALA A 87 5.97 15.74 -4.80
CA ALA A 87 5.07 15.51 -3.67
C ALA A 87 5.69 15.99 -2.36
N ALA A 88 6.99 15.75 -2.13
CA ALA A 88 7.67 16.25 -0.95
C ALA A 88 7.58 17.79 -0.81
N LYS A 89 7.78 18.53 -1.91
CA LYS A 89 7.66 20.00 -1.95
C LYS A 89 6.24 20.46 -1.67
N ARG A 90 5.25 19.91 -2.38
CA ARG A 90 3.84 20.29 -2.23
C ARG A 90 3.32 20.00 -0.83
N ILE A 91 3.67 18.84 -0.26
CA ILE A 91 3.30 18.52 1.13
C ILE A 91 3.90 19.55 2.10
N TYR A 92 5.13 19.99 1.88
CA TYR A 92 5.78 20.99 2.73
C TYR A 92 5.16 22.39 2.58
N GLU A 93 4.85 22.79 1.35
CA GLU A 93 4.20 24.06 1.03
C GLU A 93 2.81 24.14 1.68
N ASP A 94 2.00 23.08 1.60
CA ASP A 94 0.63 23.09 2.10
C ASP A 94 0.54 22.74 3.60
N PHE A 95 1.39 21.83 4.10
CA PHE A 95 1.31 21.29 5.45
C PHE A 95 2.70 21.14 6.11
N PRO A 96 3.43 22.24 6.36
CA PRO A 96 4.82 22.20 6.85
C PRO A 96 4.97 21.52 8.22
N GLN A 97 3.91 21.50 9.04
CA GLN A 97 3.90 20.90 10.38
C GLN A 97 3.35 19.46 10.42
N VAL A 98 3.04 18.86 9.26
CA VAL A 98 2.45 17.52 9.20
C VAL A 98 3.41 16.44 9.70
N LYS A 99 2.87 15.42 10.35
CA LYS A 99 3.62 14.21 10.70
C LYS A 99 3.67 13.26 9.50
N LEU A 100 4.86 12.81 9.12
CA LEU A 100 5.05 11.89 8.02
C LEU A 100 5.24 10.47 8.55
N ILE A 101 4.53 9.51 7.95
CA ILE A 101 4.71 8.09 8.24
C ILE A 101 5.31 7.40 7.02
N VAL A 102 6.43 6.70 7.24
CA VAL A 102 7.16 5.96 6.21
C VAL A 102 7.23 4.50 6.59
N CYS A 103 6.59 3.64 5.80
CA CYS A 103 6.68 2.20 5.90
C CYS A 103 7.80 1.68 4.98
N LEU A 104 8.85 1.10 5.55
CA LEU A 104 9.96 0.50 4.81
C LEU A 104 9.90 -1.03 4.88
N ARG A 105 10.63 -1.68 4.00
CA ARG A 105 10.83 -3.13 3.94
C ARG A 105 12.20 -3.39 3.34
N ASP A 106 12.85 -4.49 3.68
CA ASP A 106 14.04 -4.95 2.95
C ASP A 106 13.86 -4.74 1.43
N PRO A 107 14.73 -3.93 0.77
CA PRO A 107 14.46 -3.44 -0.58
C PRO A 107 14.46 -4.58 -1.62
N VAL A 108 15.20 -5.67 -1.36
CA VAL A 108 15.16 -6.89 -2.19
C VAL A 108 13.81 -7.58 -2.05
N ALA A 109 13.34 -7.84 -0.84
CA ALA A 109 12.05 -8.46 -0.55
C ALA A 109 10.88 -7.60 -1.06
N ARG A 110 11.01 -6.27 -1.01
CA ARG A 110 10.08 -5.30 -1.60
C ARG A 110 9.99 -5.44 -3.12
N ALA A 111 11.13 -5.47 -3.82
CA ALA A 111 11.20 -5.67 -5.27
C ALA A 111 10.58 -7.02 -5.68
N VAL A 112 10.89 -8.10 -4.96
CA VAL A 112 10.26 -9.41 -5.17
C VAL A 112 8.74 -9.32 -4.97
N SER A 113 8.27 -8.64 -3.92
CA SER A 113 6.84 -8.46 -3.69
C SER A 113 6.15 -7.65 -4.80
N ALA A 114 6.85 -6.67 -5.39
CA ALA A 114 6.35 -5.89 -6.52
C ALA A 114 6.29 -6.73 -7.80
N LEU A 115 7.28 -7.58 -8.07
CA LEU A 115 7.26 -8.57 -9.15
C LEU A 115 6.05 -9.52 -9.03
N GLN A 116 5.81 -10.09 -7.84
CA GLN A 116 4.63 -10.93 -7.62
C GLN A 116 3.32 -10.19 -7.85
N HIS A 117 3.29 -8.89 -7.53
CA HIS A 117 2.12 -8.07 -7.78
C HIS A 117 1.89 -7.86 -9.27
N MET A 118 2.93 -7.58 -10.05
CA MET A 118 2.84 -7.45 -11.50
C MET A 118 2.39 -8.76 -12.16
N LEU A 119 2.92 -9.89 -11.69
CA LEU A 119 2.50 -11.22 -12.15
C LEU A 119 1.02 -11.46 -11.87
N SER A 120 0.54 -11.19 -10.66
CA SER A 120 -0.88 -11.37 -10.32
C SER A 120 -1.83 -10.41 -11.06
N LYS A 121 -1.31 -9.31 -11.61
CA LYS A 121 -2.03 -8.38 -12.48
C LYS A 121 -1.89 -8.73 -13.97
N GLY A 122 -1.17 -9.79 -14.32
CA GLY A 122 -0.93 -10.20 -15.71
C GLY A 122 -0.02 -9.26 -16.50
N LYS A 123 0.70 -8.34 -15.83
CA LYS A 123 1.63 -7.40 -16.49
C LYS A 123 2.93 -8.06 -16.95
N ILE A 124 3.30 -9.17 -16.34
CA ILE A 124 4.46 -9.99 -16.68
C ILE A 124 4.06 -11.46 -16.68
N ARG A 125 4.86 -12.30 -17.35
CA ARG A 125 4.71 -13.76 -17.32
C ARG A 125 5.84 -14.37 -16.50
N LYS A 126 5.63 -15.59 -15.99
CA LYS A 126 6.65 -16.32 -15.21
C LYS A 126 7.88 -16.68 -16.04
N THR A 127 7.68 -16.86 -17.34
CA THR A 127 8.72 -17.20 -18.31
C THR A 127 9.52 -15.99 -18.76
N ASP A 128 9.09 -14.77 -18.42
CA ASP A 128 9.83 -13.57 -18.78
C ASP A 128 11.14 -13.53 -17.97
N ALA A 129 12.26 -13.30 -18.65
CA ALA A 129 13.55 -13.13 -17.99
C ALA A 129 13.54 -11.89 -17.10
N LEU A 130 14.13 -11.99 -15.90
CA LEU A 130 14.11 -10.91 -14.93
C LEU A 130 14.75 -9.64 -15.49
N GLN A 131 15.85 -9.76 -16.22
CA GLN A 131 16.55 -8.62 -16.81
C GLN A 131 15.65 -7.85 -17.80
N ASP A 132 14.86 -8.55 -18.61
CA ASP A 132 13.91 -7.93 -19.53
C ASP A 132 12.73 -7.27 -18.79
N ILE A 133 12.32 -7.84 -17.65
CA ILE A 133 11.33 -7.20 -16.78
C ILE A 133 11.92 -5.91 -16.20
N LEU A 134 13.11 -5.95 -15.63
CA LEU A 134 13.75 -4.79 -14.99
C LEU A 134 14.10 -3.69 -15.98
N LYS A 135 14.42 -4.03 -17.24
CA LYS A 135 14.61 -3.05 -18.31
C LYS A 135 13.31 -2.35 -18.70
N ARG A 136 12.18 -3.08 -18.72
CA ARG A 136 10.85 -2.51 -19.01
C ARG A 136 10.25 -1.76 -17.83
N TYR A 137 10.57 -2.19 -16.61
CA TYR A 137 9.99 -1.70 -15.37
C TYR A 137 11.09 -1.38 -14.34
N PRO A 138 11.94 -0.36 -14.60
CA PRO A 138 13.03 0.01 -13.70
C PRO A 138 12.51 0.43 -12.31
N GLU A 139 11.26 0.89 -12.21
CA GLU A 139 10.61 1.27 -10.94
C GLU A 139 10.50 0.11 -9.94
N LEU A 140 10.62 -1.14 -10.40
CA LEU A 140 10.74 -2.31 -9.53
C LEU A 140 11.99 -2.29 -8.66
N LEU A 141 13.05 -1.61 -9.10
CA LEU A 141 14.24 -1.36 -8.29
C LEU A 141 14.25 0.05 -7.73
N GLU A 142 13.95 1.06 -8.55
CA GLU A 142 14.10 2.45 -8.15
C GLU A 142 13.31 2.78 -6.88
N GLU A 143 12.06 2.30 -6.73
CA GLU A 143 11.26 2.54 -5.53
C GLU A 143 11.83 1.95 -4.23
N GLY A 144 12.83 1.05 -4.31
CA GLY A 144 13.56 0.55 -3.16
C GLY A 144 14.74 1.43 -2.73
N MET A 145 15.06 2.49 -3.48
CA MET A 145 16.13 3.45 -3.17
C MET A 145 15.69 4.46 -2.11
N TYR A 146 15.38 3.97 -0.91
CA TYR A 146 14.81 4.80 0.15
C TYR A 146 15.74 5.93 0.61
N GLY A 147 17.06 5.73 0.61
CA GLY A 147 18.03 6.76 1.00
C GLY A 147 17.92 7.99 0.10
N LYS A 148 17.92 7.77 -1.22
CA LYS A 148 17.72 8.80 -2.26
C LYS A 148 16.44 9.62 -2.00
N TYR A 149 15.33 8.95 -1.73
CA TYR A 149 14.04 9.61 -1.59
C TYR A 149 13.85 10.30 -0.23
N LEU A 150 14.25 9.66 0.86
CA LEU A 150 14.17 10.27 2.19
C LEU A 150 15.12 11.45 2.35
N ALA A 151 16.23 11.50 1.60
CA ALA A 151 17.07 12.70 1.54
C ALA A 151 16.31 13.93 1.05
N ALA A 152 15.33 13.79 0.15
CA ALA A 152 14.52 14.92 -0.32
C ALA A 152 13.56 15.41 0.76
N TYR A 153 12.92 14.49 1.49
CA TYR A 153 12.03 14.83 2.60
C TYR A 153 12.80 15.46 3.77
N LEU A 154 13.96 14.92 4.14
CA LEU A 154 14.77 15.42 5.27
C LEU A 154 15.43 16.78 5.01
N LYS A 155 15.44 17.27 3.75
CA LYS A 155 15.81 18.67 3.44
C LYS A 155 14.71 19.68 3.77
N LEU A 156 13.46 19.22 3.82
CA LEU A 156 12.27 20.06 4.01
C LEU A 156 11.71 19.92 5.43
N PHE A 157 11.67 18.68 5.92
CA PHE A 157 11.07 18.34 7.20
C PHE A 157 12.15 17.96 8.22
N PRO A 158 12.02 18.42 9.48
CA PRO A 158 12.89 17.97 10.55
C PRO A 158 12.69 16.48 10.82
N ARG A 159 13.75 15.79 11.24
CA ARG A 159 13.76 14.33 11.43
C ARG A 159 12.66 13.81 12.37
N ASN A 160 12.25 14.58 13.37
CA ASN A 160 11.18 14.24 14.31
C ASN A 160 9.77 14.25 13.67
N GLN A 161 9.58 14.92 12.52
CA GLN A 161 8.37 14.85 11.71
C GLN A 161 8.32 13.61 10.82
N LEU A 162 9.31 12.71 10.89
CA LEU A 162 9.28 11.44 10.15
C LEU A 162 9.29 10.26 11.12
N HIS A 163 8.22 9.49 11.13
CA HIS A 163 8.18 8.18 11.79
C HIS A 163 8.43 7.07 10.77
N ILE A 164 9.34 6.16 11.09
CA ILE A 164 9.71 5.04 10.23
C ILE A 164 9.23 3.75 10.85
N THR A 165 8.41 3.03 10.10
CA THR A 165 7.91 1.71 10.45
C THR A 165 8.50 0.68 9.49
N ARG A 166 9.09 -0.40 10.00
CA ARG A 166 9.61 -1.47 9.14
C ARG A 166 8.60 -2.61 9.02
N TYR A 167 8.49 -3.17 7.84
CA TYR A 167 7.64 -4.33 7.58
C TYR A 167 8.06 -5.52 8.44
N GLU A 168 9.36 -5.70 8.67
CA GLU A 168 9.92 -6.76 9.50
C GLU A 168 9.47 -6.61 10.97
N ASP A 169 9.38 -5.38 11.47
CA ASP A 169 8.89 -5.09 12.82
C ASP A 169 7.39 -5.35 12.94
N ILE A 170 6.61 -5.04 11.89
CA ILE A 170 5.18 -5.41 11.81
C ILE A 170 5.02 -6.93 11.86
N GLN A 171 5.89 -7.70 11.17
CA GLN A 171 5.82 -9.16 11.21
C GLN A 171 6.19 -9.71 12.60
N LYS A 172 7.15 -9.08 13.28
CA LYS A 172 7.66 -9.53 14.58
C LYS A 172 6.74 -9.16 15.74
N ASN A 173 6.29 -7.91 15.81
CA ASN A 173 5.45 -7.40 16.89
C ASN A 173 4.51 -6.29 16.39
N PRO A 174 3.40 -6.65 15.69
CA PRO A 174 2.49 -5.68 15.10
C PRO A 174 1.83 -4.77 16.14
N GLN A 175 1.57 -5.29 17.34
CA GLN A 175 0.96 -4.50 18.42
C GLN A 175 1.89 -3.37 18.88
N GLN A 176 3.18 -3.66 19.08
CA GLN A 176 4.15 -2.64 19.47
C GLN A 176 4.27 -1.54 18.41
N VAL A 177 4.32 -1.91 17.13
CA VAL A 177 4.38 -0.93 16.02
C VAL A 177 3.19 0.02 16.03
N ILE A 178 1.97 -0.50 16.20
CA ILE A 178 0.77 0.35 16.26
C ILE A 178 0.79 1.25 17.49
N ARG A 179 1.21 0.75 18.66
CA ARG A 179 1.36 1.58 19.87
C ARG A 179 2.33 2.73 19.65
N GLU A 180 3.46 2.49 18.99
CA GLU A 180 4.43 3.53 18.65
C GLU A 180 3.87 4.58 17.70
N LEU A 181 3.10 4.15 16.68
CA LEU A 181 2.41 5.06 15.77
C LEU A 181 1.35 5.90 16.50
N TYR A 182 0.59 5.33 17.44
CA TYR A 182 -0.37 6.07 18.24
C TYR A 182 0.30 7.10 19.14
N ARG A 183 1.39 6.74 19.83
CA ARG A 183 2.20 7.71 20.60
C ARG A 183 2.74 8.81 19.70
N TYR A 184 3.25 8.43 18.52
CA TYR A 184 3.76 9.38 17.54
C TYR A 184 2.68 10.36 17.09
N LEU A 185 1.45 9.91 16.85
CA LEU A 185 0.32 10.76 16.47
C LEU A 185 -0.27 11.55 17.66
N GLY A 186 -0.03 11.11 18.89
CA GLY A 186 -0.51 11.75 20.11
C GLY A 186 -1.94 11.33 20.49
N VAL A 187 -2.31 10.09 20.20
CA VAL A 187 -3.60 9.48 20.59
C VAL A 187 -3.38 8.36 21.63
N ASP A 188 -4.46 7.78 22.15
CA ASP A 188 -4.40 6.71 23.13
C ASP A 188 -3.67 5.47 22.58
N ALA A 189 -2.49 5.22 23.13
CA ALA A 189 -1.66 4.08 22.73
C ALA A 189 -2.16 2.74 23.29
N THR A 190 -3.18 2.72 24.16
CA THR A 190 -3.73 1.47 24.72
C THR A 190 -4.82 0.86 23.83
N PHE A 191 -5.42 1.66 22.94
CA PHE A 191 -6.39 1.19 21.96
C PHE A 191 -5.82 0.06 21.10
N THR A 192 -6.62 -0.98 20.87
CA THR A 192 -6.21 -2.19 20.14
C THR A 192 -7.08 -2.34 18.90
N PRO A 193 -6.56 -2.04 17.69
CA PRO A 193 -7.34 -2.20 16.47
C PRO A 193 -7.52 -3.68 16.12
N GLN A 194 -8.68 -4.01 15.56
CA GLN A 194 -8.99 -5.33 15.03
C GLN A 194 -8.02 -5.73 13.91
N GLY A 195 -7.50 -4.75 13.16
CA GLY A 195 -6.47 -4.95 12.14
C GLY A 195 -5.24 -5.73 12.60
N LEU A 196 -4.91 -5.76 13.90
CA LEU A 196 -3.81 -6.56 14.45
C LEU A 196 -3.99 -8.06 14.21
N TYR A 197 -5.24 -8.55 14.22
CA TYR A 197 -5.55 -9.98 14.11
C TYR A 197 -5.78 -10.43 12.65
N TYR A 198 -5.70 -9.51 11.70
CA TYR A 198 -5.94 -9.79 10.28
C TYR A 198 -4.69 -9.55 9.42
N LYS A 199 -4.18 -10.62 8.79
CA LYS A 199 -3.22 -10.47 7.68
C LYS A 199 -3.93 -9.90 6.44
N TYR A 200 -3.61 -8.65 6.11
CA TYR A 200 -4.09 -7.97 4.90
C TYR A 200 -3.19 -8.30 3.70
N ASN A 201 -3.77 -8.50 2.50
CA ASN A 201 -3.02 -8.77 1.27
C ASN A 201 -2.03 -9.96 1.31
N THR A 202 -2.41 -11.09 1.94
CA THR A 202 -1.70 -12.34 1.66
C THR A 202 -1.97 -12.75 0.22
N SER A 203 -0.97 -12.66 -0.65
CA SER A 203 -1.06 -13.12 -2.03
C SER A 203 -1.29 -14.65 -2.16
N GLY A 204 -1.76 -15.38 -1.13
CA GLY A 204 -1.82 -16.84 -1.20
C GLY A 204 -2.67 -17.61 -0.19
N ALA A 205 -3.50 -17.02 0.68
CA ALA A 205 -4.16 -17.85 1.71
C ALA A 205 -5.50 -17.36 2.25
N ARG A 206 -6.33 -16.72 1.43
CA ARG A 206 -7.74 -16.48 1.80
C ARG A 206 -8.64 -17.07 0.72
N ASN A 207 -9.01 -18.35 0.94
CA ASN A 207 -10.23 -19.04 0.48
C ASN A 207 -10.07 -20.55 0.19
N ALA A 208 -8.99 -21.24 0.58
CA ALA A 208 -8.77 -22.65 0.21
C ALA A 208 -9.91 -23.64 0.56
N ILE A 209 -10.73 -23.36 1.58
CA ILE A 209 -11.83 -24.25 2.01
C ILE A 209 -13.07 -24.05 1.12
N TRP A 210 -13.61 -22.83 1.03
CA TRP A 210 -14.71 -22.51 0.10
C TRP A 210 -14.33 -22.75 -1.38
N PHE A 211 -13.04 -22.59 -1.73
CA PHE A 211 -12.46 -22.84 -3.04
C PHE A 211 -12.51 -24.31 -3.47
N LYS A 212 -12.21 -25.26 -2.58
CA LYS A 212 -12.27 -26.69 -2.91
C LYS A 212 -13.70 -27.17 -3.10
N HIS A 213 -14.64 -26.74 -2.26
CA HIS A 213 -16.03 -27.16 -2.34
C HIS A 213 -16.78 -26.55 -3.53
N SER A 214 -16.55 -25.27 -3.84
CA SER A 214 -17.16 -24.60 -5.01
C SER A 214 -16.64 -25.15 -6.35
N LEU A 215 -15.35 -25.48 -6.43
CA LEU A 215 -14.75 -26.04 -7.65
C LEU A 215 -15.14 -27.51 -7.90
N ALA A 216 -15.25 -28.32 -6.83
CA ALA A 216 -15.71 -29.70 -6.93
C ALA A 216 -17.18 -29.78 -7.36
N LEU A 217 -18.04 -28.91 -6.80
CA LEU A 217 -19.45 -28.81 -7.17
C LEU A 217 -19.62 -28.37 -8.63
N TYR A 218 -18.83 -27.39 -9.09
CA TYR A 218 -18.85 -26.98 -10.50
C TYR A 218 -18.44 -28.12 -11.45
N HIS A 219 -17.35 -28.84 -11.16
CA HIS A 219 -16.94 -29.98 -11.97
C HIS A 219 -17.98 -31.11 -11.94
N ALA A 220 -18.61 -31.35 -10.79
CA ALA A 220 -19.71 -32.31 -10.68
C ALA A 220 -20.92 -31.91 -11.54
N LEU A 221 -21.30 -30.63 -11.54
CA LEU A 221 -22.40 -30.12 -12.37
C LEU A 221 -22.07 -30.15 -13.87
N MET A 222 -20.81 -29.95 -14.25
CA MET A 222 -20.40 -29.92 -15.66
C MET A 222 -20.22 -31.32 -16.29
N ARG A 223 -20.24 -32.39 -15.48
CA ARG A 223 -20.11 -33.77 -15.96
C ARG A 223 -21.35 -34.29 -16.70
N ASN A 224 -22.51 -33.66 -16.51
CA ASN A 224 -23.80 -34.16 -16.98
C ASN A 224 -24.54 -33.06 -17.77
N ALA A 225 -25.35 -33.46 -18.75
CA ALA A 225 -26.10 -32.52 -19.59
C ALA A 225 -27.02 -31.59 -18.77
N PHE A 226 -27.65 -32.11 -17.71
CA PHE A 226 -28.54 -31.36 -16.83
C PHE A 226 -27.82 -30.25 -16.04
N GLY A 227 -26.67 -30.54 -15.43
CA GLY A 227 -25.93 -29.53 -14.68
C GLY A 227 -25.33 -28.45 -15.57
N ARG A 228 -24.94 -28.77 -16.83
CA ARG A 228 -24.56 -27.76 -17.83
C ARG A 228 -25.72 -26.82 -18.18
N MET A 229 -26.95 -27.33 -18.22
CA MET A 229 -28.16 -26.53 -18.45
C MET A 229 -28.43 -25.59 -17.27
N LEU A 230 -28.29 -26.08 -16.04
CA LEU A 230 -28.45 -25.28 -14.81
C LEU A 230 -27.44 -24.12 -14.76
N VAL A 231 -26.17 -24.38 -15.06
CA VAL A 231 -25.13 -23.34 -15.12
C VAL A 231 -25.45 -22.29 -16.20
N LYS A 232 -25.97 -22.71 -17.36
CA LYS A 232 -26.41 -21.79 -18.43
C LYS A 232 -27.63 -20.95 -18.01
N ALA A 233 -28.59 -21.53 -17.30
CA ALA A 233 -29.77 -20.82 -16.81
C ALA A 233 -29.40 -19.76 -15.77
N LEU A 234 -28.52 -20.10 -14.81
CA LEU A 234 -28.00 -19.15 -13.81
C LEU A 234 -27.26 -17.98 -14.46
N LYS A 235 -26.48 -18.23 -15.53
CA LYS A 235 -25.82 -17.17 -16.33
C LYS A 235 -26.84 -16.25 -17.02
N ARG A 236 -27.95 -16.78 -17.53
CA ARG A 236 -29.01 -15.98 -18.17
C ARG A 236 -29.78 -15.09 -17.19
N LEU A 237 -29.80 -15.47 -15.91
CA LEU A 237 -30.45 -14.73 -14.83
C LEU A 237 -29.55 -13.64 -14.20
N GLY A 238 -28.36 -13.38 -14.74
CA GLY A 238 -27.45 -12.35 -14.22
C GLY A 238 -26.79 -12.70 -12.88
N LEU A 239 -26.96 -13.94 -12.38
CA LEU A 239 -26.20 -14.47 -11.24
C LEU A 239 -24.77 -14.72 -11.71
N ASN A 240 -23.93 -13.72 -11.46
CA ASN A 240 -22.63 -13.60 -12.08
C ASN A 240 -21.68 -14.72 -11.64
N ALA A 241 -21.43 -15.68 -12.54
CA ALA A 241 -20.32 -16.63 -12.49
C ALA A 241 -18.93 -15.96 -12.62
N TYR A 242 -18.87 -14.63 -12.58
CA TYR A 242 -17.66 -13.81 -12.57
C TYR A 242 -16.79 -14.06 -11.31
N THR A 243 -17.40 -14.58 -10.25
CA THR A 243 -16.67 -15.12 -9.10
C THR A 243 -15.87 -16.36 -9.50
N LEU A 244 -16.35 -17.21 -10.41
CA LEU A 244 -15.69 -18.48 -10.74
C LEU A 244 -14.47 -18.32 -11.65
N ASP A 245 -14.49 -17.45 -12.66
CA ASP A 245 -13.31 -17.25 -13.54
C ASP A 245 -12.18 -16.49 -12.82
N THR A 246 -12.55 -15.53 -11.96
CA THR A 246 -11.61 -14.85 -11.04
C THR A 246 -11.04 -15.82 -10.00
N VAL A 247 -11.82 -16.83 -9.62
CA VAL A 247 -11.41 -17.90 -8.69
C VAL A 247 -10.54 -18.95 -9.40
N LEU A 248 -10.86 -19.37 -10.63
CA LEU A 248 -10.05 -20.28 -11.45
C LEU A 248 -8.67 -19.71 -11.78
N ARG A 249 -8.57 -18.41 -12.05
CA ARG A 249 -7.29 -17.71 -12.24
C ARG A 249 -6.45 -17.57 -10.95
N ARG A 250 -7.05 -17.76 -9.78
CA ARG A 250 -6.40 -17.67 -8.45
C ARG A 250 -5.98 -19.04 -7.89
N GLY A 251 -5.93 -20.07 -8.72
CA GLY A 251 -5.40 -21.39 -8.36
C GLY A 251 -3.88 -21.41 -8.31
N THR A 252 -3.32 -21.68 -7.12
CA THR A 252 -1.90 -21.87 -6.80
C THR A 252 -1.02 -20.64 -7.03
N THR A 253 -0.42 -20.12 -5.97
CA THR A 253 0.64 -19.10 -6.04
C THR A 253 1.89 -19.69 -6.67
N ASN A 254 1.90 -19.81 -7.99
CA ASN A 254 3.14 -19.96 -8.72
C ASN A 254 3.85 -18.60 -8.68
N ALA A 255 4.61 -18.38 -7.62
CA ALA A 255 5.41 -17.18 -7.44
C ALA A 255 6.46 -17.08 -8.56
N TYR A 256 6.74 -15.88 -9.03
CA TYR A 256 7.93 -15.62 -9.85
C TYR A 256 9.18 -16.05 -9.06
N ALA A 257 9.95 -17.00 -9.59
CA ALA A 257 11.15 -17.51 -8.94
C ALA A 257 12.32 -16.56 -9.25
N VAL A 258 12.80 -15.84 -8.23
CA VAL A 258 14.03 -15.02 -8.33
C VAL A 258 15.19 -15.85 -7.82
N SER A 259 16.17 -16.11 -8.70
CA SER A 259 17.37 -16.88 -8.39
C SER A 259 18.22 -16.20 -7.32
N ASP A 260 19.08 -16.97 -6.63
CA ASP A 260 20.00 -16.40 -5.64
C ASP A 260 21.01 -15.44 -6.27
N GLN A 261 21.46 -15.75 -7.50
CA GLN A 261 22.33 -14.85 -8.26
C GLN A 261 21.65 -13.52 -8.54
N ASP A 262 20.38 -13.52 -8.94
CA ASP A 262 19.64 -12.30 -9.18
C ASP A 262 19.32 -11.54 -7.89
N ARG A 263 19.04 -12.25 -6.79
CA ARG A 263 18.92 -11.63 -5.46
C ARG A 263 20.20 -10.90 -5.09
N GLN A 264 21.36 -11.52 -5.26
CA GLN A 264 22.66 -10.89 -4.99
C GLN A 264 22.89 -9.65 -5.88
N ARG A 265 22.52 -9.72 -7.17
CA ARG A 265 22.58 -8.55 -8.07
C ARG A 265 21.71 -7.40 -7.58
N ILE A 266 20.47 -7.70 -7.18
CA ILE A 266 19.55 -6.70 -6.62
C ILE A 266 20.08 -6.15 -5.29
N THR A 267 20.65 -6.99 -4.42
CA THR A 267 21.29 -6.53 -3.19
C THR A 267 22.40 -5.52 -3.47
N ARG A 268 23.32 -5.84 -4.40
CA ARG A 268 24.42 -4.94 -4.81
C ARG A 268 23.91 -3.61 -5.35
N PHE A 269 22.81 -3.63 -6.11
CA PHE A 269 22.18 -2.41 -6.62
C PHE A 269 21.82 -1.42 -5.50
N TYR A 270 21.41 -1.90 -4.33
CA TYR A 270 20.99 -1.05 -3.21
C TYR A 270 22.11 -0.66 -2.24
N GLU A 271 23.32 -1.21 -2.33
CA GLU A 271 24.36 -1.04 -1.31
C GLU A 271 24.67 0.43 -0.96
N ASN A 272 24.89 1.26 -1.98
CA ASN A 272 25.17 2.68 -1.78
C ASN A 272 23.99 3.44 -1.18
N ASP A 273 22.77 3.11 -1.61
CA ASP A 273 21.56 3.74 -1.11
C ASP A 273 21.28 3.33 0.35
N GLN A 274 21.53 2.06 0.72
CA GLN A 274 21.39 1.59 2.09
C GLN A 274 22.40 2.26 3.04
N ARG A 275 23.64 2.50 2.58
CA ARG A 275 24.61 3.30 3.35
C ARG A 275 24.14 4.74 3.55
N LEU A 276 23.56 5.36 2.52
CA LEU A 276 22.97 6.68 2.63
C LEU A 276 21.79 6.68 3.61
N LEU A 277 20.88 5.72 3.50
CA LEU A 277 19.75 5.55 4.39
C LEU A 277 20.20 5.43 5.85
N GLN A 278 21.21 4.60 6.12
CA GLN A 278 21.77 4.46 7.46
C GLN A 278 22.31 5.79 8.00
N LYS A 279 23.04 6.56 7.19
CA LYS A 279 23.55 7.88 7.59
C LYS A 279 22.44 8.91 7.87
N LEU A 280 21.35 8.87 7.11
CA LEU A 280 20.21 9.78 7.28
C LEU A 280 19.37 9.46 8.52
N LEU A 281 19.43 8.22 9.01
CA LEU A 281 18.61 7.73 10.11
C LEU A 281 19.36 7.51 11.42
N ALA A 282 20.70 7.64 11.39
CA ALA A 282 21.55 7.67 12.58
C ALA A 282 21.31 8.96 13.39
#